data_AF-A0A7K1VBK9-F1
#
_entry.id   AF-A0A7K1VBK9-F1
#
_cell.length_a   1.000
_cell.length_b   1.000
_cell.length_c   1.000
_cell.angle_alpha   90.00
_cell.angle_beta   90.00
_cell.angle_gamma   90.00
#
_symmetry.space_group_name_H-M   'P 1'
#
loop_
_entity.id
_entity.type
_entity.pdbx_description
1 polymer ?
#
loop_
_entity_poly.entity_id
_entity_poly.type
_entity_poly.pdbx_seq_one_letter_code
_entity_poly.pdbx_strand_id
1 'polypeptide(L)'
;MNQHGIPGSYDGIFRNIQRESGGNPQAINLYDSNAAAGIPSKGLLQVIDPTFQAYHVDGTSWDIYDPVANIAAACNYASHRYGSIDNVFSAY
;
A
#
# COMPACT_ATOMS: atom_id res chain seq x y z
N MET A 1 -8.01 4.34 -9.47
CA MET A 1 -6.60 4.41 -9.91
C MET A 1 -6.44 5.04 -11.30
N ASN A 2 -6.89 4.41 -12.40
CA ASN A 2 -6.76 5.02 -13.75
C ASN A 2 -7.44 6.40 -13.88
N GLN A 3 -8.61 6.59 -13.28
CA GLN A 3 -9.29 7.89 -13.26
C GLN A 3 -8.51 8.99 -12.53
N HIS A 4 -7.62 8.61 -11.61
CA HIS A 4 -6.74 9.52 -10.87
C HIS A 4 -5.32 9.53 -11.44
N GLY A 5 -5.08 8.94 -12.62
CA GLY A 5 -3.76 8.90 -13.26
C GLY A 5 -2.73 8.03 -12.55
N ILE A 6 -3.14 7.13 -11.65
CA ILE A 6 -2.24 6.23 -10.91
C ILE A 6 -2.03 4.94 -11.71
N PRO A 7 -0.84 4.68 -12.25
CA PRO A 7 -0.52 3.48 -12.99
C PRO A 7 -0.37 2.25 -12.08
N GLY A 8 -0.72 1.09 -12.63
CA GLY A 8 -0.50 -0.19 -12.01
C GLY A 8 -1.30 -1.29 -12.69
N SER A 9 -0.65 -2.41 -12.98
CA SER A 9 -1.30 -3.61 -13.52
C SER A 9 -1.89 -4.47 -12.41
N TYR A 10 -2.89 -5.28 -12.76
CA TYR A 10 -3.42 -6.30 -11.85
C TYR A 10 -2.31 -7.23 -11.34
N ASP A 11 -1.45 -7.71 -12.23
CA ASP A 11 -0.37 -8.65 -11.88
C ASP A 11 0.66 -8.01 -10.96
N GLY A 12 1.02 -6.75 -11.20
CA GLY A 12 1.90 -5.98 -10.33
C GLY A 12 1.32 -5.84 -8.93
N ILE A 13 0.06 -5.42 -8.82
CA ILE A 13 -0.64 -5.29 -7.54
C ILE A 13 -0.73 -6.63 -6.82
N PHE A 14 -1.21 -7.68 -7.51
CA PHE A 14 -1.38 -9.01 -6.96
C PHE A 14 -0.06 -9.59 -6.44
N ARG A 15 1.03 -9.47 -7.21
CA ARG A 15 2.36 -9.92 -6.80
C ARG A 15 2.80 -9.26 -5.49
N ASN A 16 2.64 -7.94 -5.38
CA ASN A 16 3.04 -7.22 -4.17
C ASN A 16 2.14 -7.62 -2.99
N ILE A 17 0.81 -7.74 -3.18
CA ILE A 17 -0.11 -8.19 -2.10
C ILE A 17 0.30 -9.56 -1.53
N GLN A 18 0.60 -10.53 -2.41
CA GLN A 18 0.99 -11.87 -1.97
C GLN A 18 2.30 -11.85 -1.18
N ARG A 19 3.25 -10.99 -1.55
CA ARG A 19 4.52 -10.83 -0.83
C ARG A 19 4.34 -10.13 0.51
N GLU A 20 3.55 -9.06 0.55
CA GLU A 20 3.41 -8.18 1.73
C GLU A 20 2.53 -8.81 2.82
N SER A 21 1.42 -9.43 2.45
CA SER A 21 0.38 -9.84 3.42
C SER A 21 -0.17 -11.25 3.20
N GLY A 22 0.25 -11.94 2.14
CA GLY A 22 -0.39 -13.18 1.70
C GLY A 22 -1.87 -13.02 1.34
N GLY A 23 -2.31 -11.77 1.06
CA GLY A 23 -3.72 -11.45 0.81
C GLY A 23 -4.57 -11.18 2.05
N ASN A 24 -3.97 -11.03 3.23
CA ASN A 24 -4.72 -10.67 4.45
C ASN A 24 -4.88 -9.15 4.59
N PRO A 25 -6.09 -8.59 4.43
CA PRO A 25 -6.31 -7.15 4.57
C PRO A 25 -6.15 -6.62 5.99
N GLN A 26 -6.12 -7.50 6.99
CA GLN A 26 -5.91 -7.15 8.40
C GLN A 26 -4.46 -7.40 8.86
N ALA A 27 -3.53 -7.64 7.92
CA ALA A 27 -2.12 -7.84 8.25
C ALA A 27 -1.52 -6.61 8.93
N ILE A 28 -0.68 -6.83 9.94
CA ILE A 28 0.06 -5.80 10.66
C ILE A 28 1.47 -6.32 10.99
N ASN A 29 2.50 -5.54 10.66
CA ASN A 29 3.87 -5.85 11.04
C ASN A 29 4.21 -5.18 12.38
N LEU A 30 4.63 -5.96 13.38
CA LEU A 30 4.96 -5.47 14.72
C LEU A 30 6.44 -5.64 15.08
N TYR A 31 7.29 -6.03 14.13
CA TYR A 31 8.65 -6.46 14.41
C TYR A 31 9.74 -5.50 13.92
N ASP A 32 9.42 -4.57 13.01
CA ASP A 32 10.40 -3.69 12.37
C ASP A 32 10.61 -2.35 13.11
N SER A 33 11.46 -1.48 12.54
CA SER A 33 11.74 -0.17 13.10
C SER A 33 10.52 0.77 13.12
N ASN A 34 9.58 0.60 12.17
CA ASN A 34 8.35 1.39 12.14
C ASN A 34 7.42 0.97 13.27
N ALA A 35 7.29 -0.33 13.52
CA ALA A 35 6.56 -0.86 14.67
C ALA A 35 7.18 -0.41 16.00
N ALA A 36 8.51 -0.44 16.11
CA ALA A 36 9.21 0.08 17.29
C ALA A 36 8.99 1.59 17.50
N ALA A 37 8.80 2.34 16.41
CA ALA A 37 8.43 3.75 16.43
C ALA A 37 6.91 4.01 16.63
N GLY A 38 6.10 2.96 16.79
CA GLY A 38 4.65 3.07 17.00
C GLY A 38 3.82 3.35 15.73
N ILE A 39 4.43 3.20 14.54
CA ILE A 39 3.80 3.43 13.23
C ILE A 39 3.89 2.16 12.36
N PRO A 40 3.35 1.02 12.81
CA PRO A 40 3.51 -0.25 12.10
C PRO A 40 2.89 -0.22 10.70
N SER A 41 3.47 -0.99 9.79
CA SER A 41 2.92 -1.26 8.45
C SER A 41 1.65 -2.11 8.52
N LYS A 42 0.63 -1.77 7.72
CA LYS A 42 -0.72 -2.35 7.80
C LYS A 42 -1.33 -2.65 6.43
N GLY A 43 -2.24 -3.61 6.41
CA GLY A 43 -3.10 -3.93 5.28
C GLY A 43 -2.41 -4.71 4.17
N LEU A 44 -3.09 -4.81 3.02
CA LEU A 44 -2.70 -5.70 1.93
C LEU A 44 -1.31 -5.42 1.37
N LEU A 45 -0.91 -4.16 1.31
CA LEU A 45 0.38 -3.71 0.80
C LEU A 45 1.29 -3.11 1.88
N GLN A 46 1.00 -3.41 3.16
CA GLN A 46 1.86 -3.07 4.30
C GLN A 46 2.32 -1.59 4.31
N VAL A 47 1.36 -0.68 4.20
CA VAL A 47 1.63 0.77 4.23
C VAL A 47 1.58 1.29 5.67
N ILE A 48 2.45 2.23 6.02
CA ILE A 48 2.43 2.94 7.31
C ILE A 48 1.45 4.12 7.30
N ASP A 49 0.89 4.49 8.45
CA ASP A 49 -0.11 5.56 8.56
C ASP A 49 0.31 6.90 7.91
N PRO A 50 1.55 7.41 8.09
CA PRO A 50 1.96 8.66 7.45
C PRO A 50 1.94 8.61 5.91
N THR A 51 2.35 7.48 5.34
CA THR A 51 2.33 7.26 3.88
C THR A 51 0.91 7.13 3.38
N PHE A 52 0.06 6.37 4.09
CA PHE A 52 -1.35 6.22 3.72
C PHE A 52 -2.06 7.59 3.68
N GLN A 53 -1.85 8.44 4.69
CA GLN A 53 -2.44 9.77 4.73
C GLN A 53 -1.90 10.68 3.63
N ALA A 54 -0.59 10.66 3.37
CA ALA A 54 0.03 11.52 2.36
C ALA A 54 -0.36 11.14 0.92
N TYR A 55 -0.65 9.86 0.66
CA TYR A 55 -0.96 9.32 -0.67
C TYR A 55 -2.40 8.81 -0.80
N HIS A 56 -3.27 9.17 0.15
CA HIS A 56 -4.69 8.83 0.10
C HIS A 56 -5.30 9.28 -1.22
N VAL A 57 -6.26 8.49 -1.73
CA VAL A 57 -6.93 8.76 -2.99
C VAL A 57 -8.38 9.12 -2.69
N ASP A 58 -8.76 10.36 -3.04
CA ASP A 58 -10.11 10.88 -2.86
C ASP A 58 -11.16 9.91 -3.41
N GLY A 59 -12.24 9.71 -2.64
CA GLY A 59 -13.31 8.76 -2.97
C GLY A 59 -13.08 7.33 -2.45
N THR A 60 -11.96 7.06 -1.77
CA THR A 60 -11.74 5.81 -1.02
C THR A 60 -11.90 6.01 0.49
N SER A 61 -12.02 4.91 1.25
CA SER A 61 -12.13 4.94 2.71
C SER A 61 -10.88 5.57 3.36
N TRP A 62 -11.04 6.17 4.54
CA TRP A 62 -9.92 6.59 5.40
C TRP A 62 -9.45 5.51 6.36
N ASP A 63 -10.05 4.32 6.30
CA ASP A 63 -9.57 3.14 7.01
C ASP A 63 -8.41 2.50 6.24
N ILE A 64 -7.22 2.44 6.86
CA ILE A 64 -6.02 1.83 6.26
C ILE A 64 -6.17 0.33 6.02
N TYR A 65 -7.11 -0.34 6.70
CA TYR A 65 -7.41 -1.74 6.48
C TYR A 65 -8.47 -1.98 5.39
N ASP A 66 -9.09 -0.92 4.87
CA ASP A 66 -9.95 -1.06 3.69
C ASP A 66 -9.09 -1.49 2.49
N PRO A 67 -9.40 -2.63 1.85
CA PRO A 67 -8.58 -3.16 0.75
C PRO A 67 -8.37 -2.17 -0.39
N VAL A 68 -9.42 -1.43 -0.75
CA VAL A 68 -9.39 -0.50 -1.89
C VAL A 68 -8.56 0.71 -1.55
N ALA A 69 -8.75 1.31 -0.38
CA ALA A 69 -7.98 2.45 0.07
C ALA A 69 -6.50 2.10 0.25
N ASN A 70 -6.18 0.96 0.87
CA ASN A 70 -4.81 0.51 1.09
C ASN A 70 -4.07 0.30 -0.25
N ILE A 71 -4.72 -0.37 -1.21
CA ILE A 71 -4.17 -0.57 -2.55
C ILE A 71 -3.99 0.76 -3.28
N ALA A 72 -5.01 1.62 -3.25
CA ALA A 72 -4.97 2.90 -3.95
C ALA A 72 -3.84 3.81 -3.43
N ALA A 73 -3.69 3.92 -2.11
CA ALA A 73 -2.64 4.72 -1.48
C ALA A 73 -1.24 4.16 -1.76
N ALA A 74 -1.06 2.84 -1.67
CA ALA A 74 0.20 2.18 -1.97
C ALA A 74 0.61 2.39 -3.45
N CYS A 75 -0.32 2.21 -4.39
CA CYS A 75 -0.05 2.43 -5.81
C CYS A 75 0.25 3.90 -6.13
N ASN A 76 -0.43 4.84 -5.45
CA ASN A 76 -0.16 6.27 -5.60
C ASN A 76 1.27 6.61 -5.12
N TYR A 77 1.65 6.11 -3.94
CA TYR A 77 3.01 6.20 -3.45
C TYR A 77 4.04 5.56 -4.40
N ALA A 78 3.73 4.36 -4.91
CA ALA A 78 4.60 3.65 -5.86
C ALA A 78 4.81 4.44 -7.15
N SER A 79 3.75 5.06 -7.67
CA SER A 79 3.83 5.89 -8.86
C SER A 79 4.74 7.09 -8.64
N HIS A 80 4.59 7.78 -7.50
CA HIS A 80 5.44 8.92 -7.17
C HIS A 80 6.91 8.54 -6.99
N ARG A 81 7.18 7.39 -6.35
CA ARG A 81 8.54 6.99 -5.97
C ARG A 81 9.29 6.18 -7.03
N TYR A 82 8.57 5.38 -7.81
CA TYR A 82 9.10 4.35 -8.72
C TYR A 82 8.46 4.38 -10.12
N GLY A 83 7.53 5.31 -10.39
CA GLY A 83 6.81 5.43 -11.65
C GLY A 83 5.58 4.52 -11.78
N SER A 84 5.58 3.33 -11.16
CA SER A 84 4.43 2.42 -11.05
C SER A 84 4.67 1.36 -9.96
N ILE A 85 3.59 0.81 -9.41
CA ILE A 85 3.64 -0.40 -8.56
C ILE A 85 4.25 -1.62 -9.28
N ASP A 86 4.20 -1.63 -10.62
CA ASP A 86 4.80 -2.69 -11.44
C ASP A 86 6.33 -2.75 -11.29
N ASN A 87 6.95 -1.61 -10.98
CA ASN A 87 8.39 -1.45 -10.77
C ASN A 87 8.83 -1.77 -9.34
N VAL A 88 7.92 -2.19 -8.46
CA VAL A 88 8.22 -2.57 -7.07
C VAL A 88 8.47 -4.07 -7.00
N PHE A 89 9.70 -4.44 -6.65
CA PHE A 89 10.17 -5.83 -6.58
C PHE A 89 10.52 -6.28 -5.15
N SER A 90 10.69 -5.35 -4.21
CA SER A 90 10.98 -5.61 -2.79
C SER A 90 9.80 -5.23 -1.90
N ALA A 91 9.81 -5.75 -0.66
CA ALA A 91 8.82 -5.38 0.35
C ALA A 91 8.80 -3.88 0.66
N TYR A 92 7.64 -3.38 1.11
CA TYR A 92 7.42 -1.98 1.46
C TYR A 92 8.04 -1.59 2.80
#